data_AF-A0A9P6XKR8-F1
#
_entry.id   AF-A0A9P6XKR8-F1
#
_cell.length_a   1.000
_cell.length_b   1.000
_cell.length_c   1.000
_cell.angle_alpha   90.00
_cell.angle_beta   90.00
_cell.angle_gamma   90.00
#
_symmetry.space_group_name_H-M   'P 1'
#
loop_
_entity.id
_entity.type
_entity.pdbx_description
1 polymer ?
#
loop_
_entity_poly.entity_id
_entity_poly.type
_entity_poly.pdbx_seq_one_letter_code
_entity_poly.pdbx_strand_id
1 'polypeptide(L)' 'MPKKLTSDIQNSIKALIENSADPAVIEKRVGMHRNTVNSYANKWMHDVIRKRGGRPRIVAESTRRYIKR' A
#
# COMPACT_ATOMS: atom_id res chain seq x y z
N MET A 1 6.84 22.21 2.99
CA MET A 1 5.94 21.08 2.70
C MET A 1 6.71 20.07 1.85
N PRO A 2 6.72 18.76 2.17
CA PRO A 2 7.28 17.77 1.27
C PRO A 2 6.45 17.75 -0.03
N LYS A 3 7.10 17.98 -1.17
CA LYS A 3 6.45 17.87 -2.47
C LYS A 3 6.01 16.42 -2.65
N LYS A 4 4.69 16.21 -2.81
CA LYS A 4 4.18 14.89 -3.21
C LYS A 4 4.70 14.58 -4.61
N LEU A 5 5.06 13.32 -4.84
CA LEU A 5 5.36 12.80 -6.17
C LEU A 5 4.16 13.03 -7.09
N THR A 6 4.41 13.27 -8.37
CA THR A 6 3.36 13.30 -9.38
C THR A 6 2.68 11.93 -9.48
N SER A 7 1.40 11.92 -9.85
CA SER A 7 0.62 10.68 -10.00
C SER A 7 1.30 9.66 -10.90
N ASP A 8 1.98 10.11 -11.95
CA ASP A 8 2.62 9.24 -12.95
C ASP A 8 3.80 8.49 -12.35
N ILE A 9 4.61 9.16 -11.53
CA ILE A 9 5.72 8.55 -10.80
C ILE A 9 5.19 7.55 -9.77
N GLN A 10 4.12 7.90 -9.05
CA GLN A 10 3.50 7.00 -8.09
C GLN A 10 2.97 5.72 -8.75
N ASN A 11 2.31 5.85 -9.90
CA ASN A 11 1.80 4.72 -10.67
C ASN A 11 2.93 3.85 -11.24
N SER A 12 4.02 4.47 -11.70
CA SER A 12 5.19 3.75 -12.18
C SER A 12 5.87 2.93 -11.08
N ILE A 13 6.09 3.53 -9.90
CA ILE A 13 6.63 2.83 -8.72
C ILE A 13 5.72 1.67 -8.33
N LYS A 14 4.40 1.91 -8.28
CA LYS A 14 3.41 0.89 -7.95
C LYS A 14 3.47 -0.30 -8.92
N ALA A 15 3.44 -0.05 -10.22
CA ALA A 15 3.51 -1.10 -11.24
C ALA A 15 4.81 -1.93 -11.12
N LEU A 16 5.93 -1.30 -10.78
CA LEU A 16 7.20 -2.01 -10.61
C LEU A 16 7.23 -2.86 -9.34
N ILE A 17 6.64 -2.39 -8.24
CA ILE A 17 6.50 -3.17 -7.00
C ILE A 17 5.56 -4.36 -7.20
N GLU A 18 4.43 -4.17 -7.92
CA GLU A 18 3.50 -5.25 -8.26
C GLU A 18 4.19 -6.35 -9.08
N ASN A 19 5.15 -5.97 -9.92
CA ASN A 19 6.00 -6.91 -10.68
C ASN A 19 7.20 -7.46 -9.88
N SER A 20 7.24 -7.26 -8.57
CA SER A 20 8.32 -7.74 -7.67
C SER A 20 9.72 -7.25 -8.05
N ALA A 21 9.83 -6.05 -8.64
CA ALA A 21 11.12 -5.46 -8.97
C ALA A 21 11.88 -5.00 -7.71
N ASP A 22 13.20 -5.18 -7.70
CA ASP A 22 14.06 -4.72 -6.60
C ASP A 22 14.01 -3.18 -6.47
N PRO A 23 13.88 -2.61 -5.25
CA PRO A 23 13.87 -1.17 -5.03
C PRO A 23 15.04 -0.40 -5.65
N ALA A 24 16.22 -1.00 -5.78
CA ALA A 24 17.39 -0.40 -6.43
C ALA A 24 17.22 -0.30 -7.97
N VAL A 25 16.50 -1.25 -8.56
CA VAL A 25 16.14 -1.21 -9.99
C VAL A 25 15.09 -0.11 -10.23
N ILE A 26 14.12 0.00 -9.31
CA ILE A 26 13.08 1.04 -9.35
C ILE A 26 13.70 2.44 -9.22
N GLU A 27 14.65 2.61 -8.31
CA GLU A 27 15.41 3.85 -8.12
C GLU A 27 16.04 4.33 -9.44
N LYS A 28 16.79 3.45 -10.12
CA LYS A 28 17.43 3.78 -11.39
C LYS A 28 16.44 4.12 -12.50
N ARG A 29 15.28 3.45 -12.52
CA ARG A 29 14.28 3.60 -13.59
C ARG A 29 13.41 4.83 -13.43
N VAL A 30 13.10 5.20 -12.18
CA VAL A 30 12.24 6.33 -11.84
C VAL A 30 13.07 7.60 -11.56
N GLY A 31 14.40 7.45 -11.36
CA GLY A 31 15.29 8.56 -11.02
C GLY A 31 15.08 9.07 -9.59
N MET A 32 14.68 8.18 -8.69
CA MET A 32 14.23 8.51 -7.33
C MET A 32 15.10 7.80 -6.30
N HIS A 33 15.54 8.51 -5.27
CA HIS A 33 16.35 7.91 -4.20
C HIS A 33 15.65 6.71 -3.54
N ARG A 34 16.41 5.65 -3.24
CA ARG A 34 15.91 4.39 -2.65
C ARG A 34 14.98 4.59 -1.45
N ASN A 35 15.32 5.51 -0.54
CA ASN A 35 14.49 5.79 0.64
C ASN A 35 13.07 6.25 0.29
N THR A 36 12.91 7.00 -0.80
CA THR A 36 11.61 7.47 -1.23
C THR A 36 10.80 6.34 -1.87
N VAL A 37 11.46 5.48 -2.65
CA VAL A 37 10.85 4.26 -3.19
C VAL A 37 10.39 3.34 -2.05
N ASN A 38 11.24 3.09 -1.05
CA ASN A 38 10.92 2.26 0.11
C ASN A 38 9.75 2.82 0.93
N SER A 39 9.74 4.13 1.17
CA SER A 39 8.63 4.79 1.87
C SER A 39 7.30 4.59 1.12
N TYR A 40 7.33 4.69 -0.21
CA TYR A 40 6.16 4.47 -1.06
C TYR A 40 5.72 3.01 -1.09
N ALA A 41 6.68 2.09 -1.20
CA ALA A 41 6.41 0.65 -1.20
C ALA A 41 5.79 0.17 0.11
N ASN A 42 6.34 0.60 1.25
CA ASN A 42 5.80 0.29 2.56
C ASN A 42 4.38 0.82 2.71
N LYS A 43 4.14 2.09 2.34
CA LYS A 43 2.80 2.68 2.37
C LYS A 43 1.81 1.88 1.53
N TRP A 44 2.22 1.48 0.33
CA TRP A 44 1.37 0.70 -0.56
C TRP A 44 1.07 -0.70 -0.01
N MET A 45 2.07 -1.42 0.48
CA MET A 45 1.88 -2.72 1.14
C MET A 45 0.94 -2.61 2.34
N HIS A 46 1.10 -1.57 3.18
CA HIS A 46 0.19 -1.30 4.29
C HIS A 46 -1.24 -0.98 3.81
N ASP A 47 -1.40 -0.19 2.76
CA ASP A 47 -2.72 0.10 2.19
C ASP A 47 -3.38 -1.15 1.59
N VAL A 48 -2.61 -2.05 0.96
CA VAL A 48 -3.10 -3.35 0.48
C VAL A 48 -3.55 -4.24 1.64
N ILE A 49 -2.75 -4.34 2.70
CA ILE A 49 -3.11 -5.07 3.93
C ILE A 49 -4.37 -4.46 4.55
N ARG A 50 -4.46 -3.12 4.62
CA ARG A 50 -5.61 -2.42 5.19
C ARG A 50 -6.88 -2.58 4.35
N LYS A 51 -6.78 -2.61 3.02
CA LYS A 51 -7.92 -2.88 2.14
C LYS A 51 -8.41 -4.33 2.23
N ARG A 52 -7.51 -5.28 2.48
CA ARG A 52 -7.86 -6.68 2.77
C ARG A 52 -8.41 -6.86 4.20
N GLY A 53 -7.96 -6.04 5.13
CA GLY A 53 -8.41 -6.03 6.52
C GLY A 53 -9.74 -5.30 6.69
N GLY A 54 -10.85 -6.05 6.61
CA GLY A 54 -12.09 -5.60 7.26
C GLY A 54 -11.85 -5.45 8.77
N ARG A 55 -12.66 -4.61 9.45
CA ARG A 55 -12.66 -4.59 10.93
C ARG A 55 -12.86 -6.04 11.41
N PRO A 56 -11.87 -6.64 12.11
CA PRO A 56 -12.06 -7.98 12.63
C PRO A 56 -13.25 -7.94 13.58
N ARG A 57 -14.26 -8.77 13.28
CA ARG A 57 -15.43 -8.89 14.14
C ARG A 57 -15.24 -10.11 15.01
N ILE A 58 -15.33 -9.87 16.31
CA ILE A 58 -15.29 -10.92 17.33
C ILE A 58 -16.56 -11.79 17.24
N VAL A 59 -17.65 -11.21 16.70
CA VAL A 59 -18.95 -11.87 16.59
C VAL A 59 -19.20 -12.28 15.14
N ALA A 60 -19.56 -13.54 14.94
CA ALA A 60 -19.98 -14.06 13.64
C ALA A 60 -21.22 -13.32 13.12
N GLU A 61 -21.34 -13.15 11.80
CA GLU A 61 -22.45 -12.40 11.20
C GLU A 61 -23.83 -13.01 11.52
N SER A 62 -23.89 -14.34 11.67
CA SER A 62 -25.09 -15.08 12.09
C SER A 62 -25.52 -14.73 13.52
N THR A 63 -24.57 -14.66 14.44
CA THR A 63 -24.81 -14.34 15.87
C THR A 63 -25.18 -12.87 16.07
N ARG A 64 -24.85 -12.00 15.11
CA ARG A 64 -25.06 -10.56 15.20
C ARG A 64 -26.52 -10.14 15.38
N ARG A 65 -27.46 -10.92 14.83
CA ARG A 65 -28.91 -10.66 14.97
C ARG A 65 -29.42 -10.86 16.39
N TYR A 66 -28.66 -11.56 17.23
CA TYR A 66 -29.04 -11.92 18.60
C TYR A 66 -28.43 -10.99 19.66
N ILE A 67 -27.47 -10.15 19.29
CA ILE A 67 -26.94 -9.11 20.18
C ILE A 67 -27.81 -7.89 20.03
N LYS A 68 -28.59 -7.56 21.08
CA LYS A 68 -29.37 -6.32 21.12
C LYS A 68 -28.44 -5.11 21.02
N ARG A 69 -28.86 -4.14 20.22
CA ARG A 69 -28.14 -2.90 19.91
C ARG A 69 -28.08 -1.97 21.12
#